data_AF-A0A0J8YWD3-F1
#
_entry.id   AF-A0A0J8YWD3-F1
#
_cell.length_a   1.000
_cell.length_b   1.000
_cell.length_c   1.000
_cell.angle_alpha   90.00
_cell.angle_beta   90.00
_cell.angle_gamma   90.00
#
_symmetry.space_group_name_H-M   'P 1'
#
loop_
_entity.id
_entity.type
_entity.pdbx_description
1 polymer ?
#
loop_
_entity_poly.entity_id
_entity_poly.type
_entity_poly.pdbx_seq_one_letter_code
_entity_poly.pdbx_strand_id
1 'polypeptide(L)' 'MRIFMKTLVKILFIPLFLLLSSNCYALDDSQADDMADLTAVFIYLKNDCGYQDLPDPQIRNALIYFARNNGWNLSNYN' A
#
# COMPACT_ATOMS: atom_id res chain seq x y z
N MET A 1 -42.96 1.63 16.47
CA MET A 1 -41.91 2.57 16.96
C MET A 1 -40.49 2.01 16.84
N ARG A 2 -40.19 0.77 17.28
CA ARG A 2 -38.83 0.19 17.30
C ARG A 2 -38.16 0.01 15.93
N ILE A 3 -38.93 -0.29 14.88
CA ILE A 3 -38.42 -0.49 13.51
C ILE A 3 -38.04 0.85 12.87
N PHE A 4 -38.89 1.86 13.03
CA PHE A 4 -38.68 3.22 12.50
C PHE A 4 -37.41 3.88 13.04
N MET A 5 -37.12 3.70 14.34
CA MET A 5 -35.92 4.23 14.98
C MET A 5 -34.63 3.58 14.45
N LYS A 6 -34.65 2.27 14.12
CA LYS A 6 -33.51 1.59 13.50
C LYS A 6 -33.26 2.06 12.07
N THR A 7 -34.31 2.37 11.31
CA THR A 7 -34.19 2.90 9.95
C THR A 7 -33.61 4.31 9.96
N LEU A 8 -34.05 5.17 10.87
CA LEU A 8 -33.50 6.52 11.06
C LEU A 8 -32.01 6.50 11.44
N VAL A 9 -31.62 5.62 12.36
CA VAL A 9 -30.21 5.43 12.73
C VAL A 9 -29.39 5.00 11.50
N LYS A 10 -29.86 4.05 10.70
CA LYS A 10 -29.14 3.64 9.47
C LYS A 10 -29.00 4.79 8.46
N ILE A 11 -30.07 5.55 8.25
CA ILE A 11 -30.09 6.69 7.31
C ILE A 11 -29.13 7.80 7.78
N LEU A 12 -28.99 8.02 9.09
CA LEU A 12 -28.08 9.04 9.63
C LEU A 12 -26.62 8.56 9.66
N PHE A 13 -26.38 7.32 10.08
CA PHE A 13 -25.01 6.84 10.32
C PHE A 13 -24.30 6.40 9.05
N ILE A 14 -24.98 5.81 8.06
CA ILE A 14 -24.34 5.36 6.80
C ILE A 14 -23.66 6.53 6.04
N PRO A 15 -24.33 7.67 5.76
CA PRO A 15 -23.69 8.79 5.08
C PRO A 15 -22.61 9.43 5.94
N LEU A 16 -22.76 9.45 7.26
CA LEU A 16 -21.72 9.94 8.18
C LEU A 16 -20.44 9.10 8.06
N PHE A 17 -20.56 7.77 8.01
CA PHE A 17 -19.40 6.88 7.81
C PHE A 17 -18.76 7.04 6.43
N LEU A 18 -19.54 7.27 5.38
CA LEU A 18 -19.01 7.52 4.03
C LEU A 18 -18.29 8.88 3.94
N LEU A 19 -18.74 9.89 4.68
CA LEU A 19 -18.04 11.18 4.76
C LEU A 19 -16.73 11.11 5.57
N LEU A 20 -16.60 10.10 6.44
CA LEU A 20 -15.40 9.85 7.24
C LEU A 20 -14.42 8.89 6.55
N SER A 21 -14.78 8.28 5.41
CA SER A 21 -13.87 7.39 4.70
C SER A 21 -12.82 8.19 3.94
N SER A 22 -11.55 7.86 4.16
CA SER A 22 -10.44 8.35 3.35
C SER A 22 -10.29 7.54 2.06
N ASN A 23 -9.76 8.18 1.02
CA ASN A 23 -9.35 7.47 -0.19
C ASN A 23 -8.18 6.53 0.16
N CYS A 24 -8.34 5.24 -0.15
CA CYS A 24 -7.21 4.32 -0.17
C CYS A 24 -6.54 4.46 -1.54
N TYR A 25 -5.27 4.85 -1.53
CA TYR A 25 -4.43 4.79 -2.73
C TYR A 25 -3.53 3.57 -2.59
N ALA A 26 -3.38 2.82 -3.66
CA ALA A 26 -2.42 1.73 -3.75
C ALA A 26 -1.75 1.82 -5.12
N LEU A 27 -0.60 1.16 -5.25
CA LEU A 27 -0.07 0.84 -6.57
C LEU A 27 -1.13 0.06 -7.35
N ASP A 28 -1.20 0.27 -8.67
CA ASP A 28 -2.00 -0.61 -9.52
C ASP A 28 -1.38 -2.02 -9.57
N ASP A 29 -2.14 -2.99 -10.06
CA ASP A 29 -1.74 -4.40 -10.04
C ASP A 29 -0.39 -4.63 -10.74
N SER A 30 -0.15 -3.95 -11.87
CA SER A 30 1.11 -4.08 -12.62
C SER A 30 2.29 -3.49 -11.85
N GLN A 31 2.09 -2.32 -11.23
CA GLN A 31 3.12 -1.68 -10.40
C GLN A 31 3.43 -2.50 -9.14
N ALA A 32 2.41 -3.11 -8.55
CA ALA A 32 2.57 -3.98 -7.40
C ALA A 32 3.36 -5.25 -7.75
N ASP A 33 3.06 -5.87 -8.90
CA ASP A 33 3.79 -7.02 -9.43
C ASP A 33 5.25 -6.68 -9.72
N ASP A 34 5.52 -5.58 -10.44
CA ASP A 34 6.88 -5.11 -10.72
C ASP A 34 7.68 -4.82 -9.43
N MET A 35 7.03 -4.26 -8.41
CA MET A 35 7.65 -4.04 -7.10
C MET A 35 7.99 -5.35 -6.39
N ALA A 36 7.09 -6.34 -6.48
CA ALA A 36 7.27 -7.65 -5.87
C ALA A 36 8.42 -8.40 -6.54
N ASP A 37 8.49 -8.38 -7.87
CA ASP A 37 9.57 -9.01 -8.64
C ASP A 37 10.94 -8.38 -8.30
N LEU A 38 11.01 -7.06 -8.25
CA LEU A 38 12.25 -6.37 -7.86
C LEU A 38 12.64 -6.68 -6.40
N THR A 39 11.67 -6.77 -5.50
CA THR A 39 11.91 -7.17 -4.10
C THR A 39 12.42 -8.60 -4.01
N ALA A 40 11.89 -9.52 -4.82
CA ALA A 40 12.32 -10.92 -4.86
C ALA A 40 13.79 -11.04 -5.28
N VAL A 41 14.25 -10.22 -6.21
CA VAL A 41 15.67 -10.16 -6.60
C VAL A 41 16.56 -9.79 -5.39
N PHE A 42 16.20 -8.77 -4.61
CA PHE A 42 16.98 -8.40 -3.42
C PHE A 42 16.98 -9.50 -2.35
N ILE A 43 15.84 -10.17 -2.14
CA ILE A 43 15.73 -11.30 -1.21
C ILE A 43 16.65 -12.44 -1.66
N TYR A 44 16.62 -12.80 -2.94
CA TYR A 44 17.48 -13.84 -3.51
C TYR A 44 18.97 -13.48 -3.38
N LEU A 45 19.34 -12.22 -3.66
CA LEU A 45 20.72 -11.77 -3.48
C LEU A 45 21.20 -11.94 -2.03
N LYS A 46 20.34 -11.57 -1.08
CA LYS A 46 20.67 -11.58 0.35
C LYS A 46 20.73 -13.00 0.92
N ASN A 47 19.84 -13.89 0.49
CA ASN A 47 19.72 -15.23 1.06
C ASN A 47 20.56 -16.28 0.33
N ASP A 48 20.68 -16.18 -0.99
CA ASP A 48 21.20 -17.27 -1.83
C ASP A 48 22.50 -16.90 -2.56
N CYS A 49 22.81 -15.62 -2.73
CA CYS A 49 24.00 -15.16 -3.48
C CYS A 49 25.14 -14.62 -2.59
N GLY A 50 25.03 -14.70 -1.27
CA GLY A 50 26.09 -14.27 -0.35
C GLY A 50 26.15 -12.76 -0.09
N TYR A 51 25.06 -12.01 -0.34
CA TYR A 51 24.94 -10.60 0.02
C TYR A 51 24.20 -10.40 1.35
N GLN A 52 24.52 -11.18 2.39
CA GLN A 52 23.80 -11.09 3.67
C GLN A 52 23.90 -9.70 4.32
N ASP A 53 25.01 -8.99 4.04
CA ASP A 53 25.31 -7.66 4.60
C ASP A 53 24.56 -6.52 3.90
N LEU A 54 23.76 -6.81 2.86
CA LEU A 54 22.91 -5.79 2.21
C LEU A 54 21.88 -5.29 3.23
N PRO A 55 21.93 -4.01 3.65
CA PRO A 55 21.08 -3.57 4.74
C PRO A 55 19.68 -3.19 4.22
N ASP A 56 18.65 -3.64 4.94
CA ASP A 56 17.25 -3.49 4.55
C ASP A 56 16.80 -2.03 4.31
N PRO A 57 17.27 -1.02 5.07
CA PRO A 57 16.94 0.37 4.81
C PRO A 57 17.39 0.85 3.42
N GLN A 58 18.55 0.38 2.95
CA GLN A 58 19.11 0.75 1.66
C GLN A 58 18.34 0.06 0.53
N ILE A 59 17.95 -1.21 0.70
CA ILE A 59 17.07 -1.92 -0.23
C ILE A 59 15.72 -1.18 -0.34
N ARG A 60 15.11 -0.82 0.79
CA ARG A 60 13.86 -0.05 0.81
C ARG A 60 13.99 1.28 0.08
N ASN A 61 15.05 2.03 0.33
CA ASN A 61 15.30 3.30 -0.34
C ASN A 61 15.53 3.13 -1.85
N ALA A 62 16.19 2.04 -2.27
CA ALA A 62 16.37 1.71 -3.68
C ALA A 62 15.03 1.39 -4.37
N LEU A 63 14.15 0.63 -3.71
CA LEU A 63 12.79 0.35 -4.20
C LEU A 63 11.95 1.63 -4.33
N ILE A 64 12.00 2.51 -3.33
CA ILE A 64 11.31 3.82 -3.38
C ILE A 64 11.88 4.69 -4.50
N TYR A 65 13.22 4.70 -4.68
CA TYR A 65 13.87 5.42 -5.77
C TYR A 65 13.43 4.90 -7.14
N PHE A 66 13.41 3.58 -7.32
CA PHE A 66 12.93 2.93 -8.55
C PHE A 66 11.49 3.34 -8.86
N ALA A 67 10.58 3.22 -7.89
CA ALA A 67 9.18 3.57 -8.09
C ALA A 67 8.98 5.06 -8.42
N ARG A 68 9.72 5.97 -7.76
CA ARG A 68 9.71 7.40 -8.11
C ARG A 68 10.21 7.66 -9.53
N ASN A 69 11.27 6.97 -9.95
CA ASN A 69 11.83 7.12 -11.28
C ASN A 69 10.87 6.61 -12.37
N ASN A 70 10.02 5.64 -12.06
CA ASN A 70 8.96 5.16 -12.94
C ASN A 70 7.65 5.97 -12.84
N GLY A 71 7.65 7.08 -12.09
CA GLY A 71 6.49 7.97 -11.98
C GLY A 71 5.33 7.42 -11.16
N TRP A 72 5.57 6.41 -10.32
CA TRP A 72 4.52 5.82 -9.49
C TRP A 72 4.11 6.77 -8.36
N ASN A 73 2.81 6.78 -8.04
CA ASN A 73 2.30 7.59 -6.95
C ASN A 73 2.53 6.87 -5.60
N LEU A 74 3.49 7.38 -4.82
CA LEU A 74 3.85 6.86 -3.50
C LEU A 74 3.34 7.72 -2.33
N SER A 75 2.34 8.58 -2.56
CA SER A 75 1.86 9.54 -1.55
C SER A 75 1.39 8.91 -0.23
N ASN A 76 1.06 7.62 -0.23
CA ASN A 76 0.65 6.85 0.95
C ASN A 76 1.69 5.82 1.42
N TYR A 77 2.93 5.86 0.90
CA TYR A 77 4.03 4.94 1.22
C TYR A 77 5.15 5.66 2.00
N ASN A 78 4.78 6.27 3.14
CA ASN A 78 5.73 6.90 4.07
C ASN A 78 6.54 5.85 4.86
#